data_AF-A0A3C0CYG5-F1
#
_entry.id   AF-A0A3C0CYG5-F1
#
_cell.length_a   1.000
_cell.length_b   1.000
_cell.length_c   1.000
_cell.angle_alpha   90.00
_cell.angle_beta   90.00
_cell.angle_gamma   90.00
#
_symmetry.space_group_name_H-M   'P 1'
#
loop_
_entity.id
_entity.type
_entity.pdbx_description
1 polymer ?
#
loop_
_entity_poly.entity_id
_entity_poly.type
_entity_poly.pdbx_seq_one_letter_code
_entity_poly.pdbx_strand_id
1 'polypeptide(L)'
;MGALLGGSLLAVCVILYSVKAARGVARIVLACGLAAAVAVIGSPMVGANMGGAISVVAAFGVALAATSGQTLNLRRVLLIVLGVAAVLSVFAGLDMLRGPENESHLGRALRLMCSGGPEHIWLIIKRKLAMNFMLVRFSGWSRLILAYVASLAAILALSDKNKKPWPLPYYLRVAVLGIAAASAAAFIFNDSGVVAAGTCLGYAWSMLVILAARAADGKPAR
;
A
#
# COMPACT_ATOMS: atom_id res chain seq x y z
N MET A 1 9.34 4.98 -0.27
CA MET A 1 8.33 4.01 -0.80
C MET A 1 6.93 4.26 -0.25
N GLY A 2 6.68 4.18 1.07
CA GLY A 2 5.33 4.37 1.61
C GLY A 2 4.66 5.70 1.20
N ALA A 3 5.41 6.80 1.23
CA ALA A 3 4.93 8.09 0.75
C ALA A 3 4.63 8.12 -0.76
N LEU A 4 5.50 7.51 -1.58
CA LEU A 4 5.28 7.39 -3.03
C LEU A 4 4.01 6.60 -3.32
N LEU A 5 3.77 5.51 -2.59
CA LEU A 5 2.57 4.68 -2.72
C LEU A 5 1.30 5.42 -2.30
N GLY A 6 1.29 5.96 -1.07
CA GLY A 6 0.14 6.68 -0.54
C GLY A 6 -0.21 7.91 -1.37
N GLY A 7 0.81 8.70 -1.72
CA GLY A 7 0.67 9.90 -2.51
C GLY A 7 0.21 9.64 -3.95
N SER A 8 0.83 8.68 -4.65
CA SER A 8 0.46 8.37 -6.04
C SER A 8 -0.97 7.83 -6.15
N LEU A 9 -1.35 6.87 -5.30
CA LEU A 9 -2.70 6.31 -5.32
C LEU A 9 -3.76 7.36 -4.95
N LEU A 10 -3.48 8.17 -3.92
CA LEU A 10 -4.37 9.27 -3.54
C LEU A 10 -4.51 10.28 -4.68
N ALA A 11 -3.40 10.72 -5.28
CA ALA A 11 -3.39 11.69 -6.37
C ALA A 11 -4.21 11.18 -7.57
N VAL A 12 -4.00 9.93 -7.98
CA VAL A 12 -4.78 9.31 -9.07
C VAL A 12 -6.27 9.31 -8.73
N CYS A 13 -6.65 8.88 -7.53
CA CYS A 13 -8.06 8.82 -7.14
C CYS A 13 -8.71 10.20 -7.01
N VAL A 14 -7.96 11.20 -6.55
CA VAL A 14 -8.42 12.61 -6.50
C VAL A 14 -8.61 13.14 -7.91
N ILE A 15 -7.69 12.88 -8.85
CA ILE A 15 -7.85 13.28 -10.25
C ILE A 15 -9.09 12.63 -10.86
N LEU A 16 -9.27 11.32 -10.67
CA LEU A 16 -10.46 10.58 -11.15
C LEU A 16 -11.76 11.12 -10.56
N TYR A 17 -11.74 11.55 -9.30
CA TYR A 17 -12.85 12.24 -8.65
C TYR A 17 -13.12 13.61 -9.30
N SER A 18 -12.12 14.46 -9.43
CA SER A 18 -12.24 15.83 -9.95
C SER A 18 -12.76 15.87 -11.39
N VAL A 19 -12.32 14.93 -12.24
CA VAL A 19 -12.77 14.85 -13.65
C VAL A 19 -14.04 14.01 -13.83
N LYS A 20 -14.65 13.51 -12.74
CA LYS A 20 -15.82 12.62 -12.75
C LYS A 20 -15.64 11.45 -13.72
N ALA A 21 -14.45 10.83 -13.71
CA ALA A 21 -14.08 9.81 -14.67
C ALA A 21 -15.09 8.66 -14.70
N ALA A 22 -15.36 8.11 -15.89
CA ALA A 22 -16.11 6.87 -16.02
C ALA A 22 -15.30 5.70 -15.42
N ARG A 23 -16.01 4.66 -14.93
CA ARG A 23 -15.36 3.50 -14.29
C ARG A 23 -14.36 2.79 -15.20
N GLY A 24 -14.60 2.76 -16.52
CA GLY A 24 -13.67 2.17 -17.50
C GLY A 24 -12.34 2.93 -17.57
N VAL A 25 -12.41 4.26 -17.65
CA VAL A 25 -11.22 5.14 -17.63
C VAL A 25 -10.45 4.97 -16.32
N ALA A 26 -11.16 4.94 -15.18
CA ALA A 26 -10.53 4.75 -13.88
C ALA A 26 -9.73 3.44 -13.79
N ARG A 27 -10.25 2.34 -14.35
CA ARG A 27 -9.53 1.05 -14.37
C ARG A 27 -8.26 1.12 -15.21
N ILE A 28 -8.31 1.74 -16.39
CA ILE A 28 -7.14 1.91 -17.26
C ILE A 28 -6.08 2.74 -16.53
N VAL A 29 -6.46 3.89 -15.97
CA VAL A 29 -5.54 4.77 -15.24
C VAL A 29 -4.92 4.07 -14.03
N LEU A 30 -5.70 3.31 -13.25
CA LEU A 30 -5.18 2.54 -12.12
C LEU A 30 -4.25 1.40 -12.57
N ALA A 31 -4.54 0.74 -13.69
CA ALA A 31 -3.67 -0.30 -14.25
C ALA A 31 -2.35 0.28 -14.77
N CYS A 32 -2.39 1.44 -15.45
CA CYS A 32 -1.19 2.18 -15.84
C CYS A 32 -0.40 2.65 -14.61
N GLY A 33 -1.08 3.16 -13.59
CA GLY A 33 -0.47 3.56 -12.32
C GLY A 33 0.21 2.40 -11.60
N LEU A 34 -0.41 1.21 -11.59
CA LEU A 34 0.19 -0.03 -11.09
C LEU A 34 1.48 -0.36 -11.86
N ALA A 35 1.43 -0.40 -13.18
CA ALA A 35 2.59 -0.71 -14.01
C ALA A 35 3.74 0.28 -13.78
N ALA A 36 3.43 1.58 -13.73
CA ALA A 36 4.41 2.62 -13.46
C ALA A 36 5.02 2.51 -12.05
N ALA A 37 4.19 2.30 -11.02
CA ALA A 37 4.66 2.15 -9.65
C ALA A 37 5.52 0.89 -9.46
N VAL A 38 5.16 -0.22 -10.10
CA VAL A 38 5.97 -1.44 -10.14
C VAL A 38 7.31 -1.18 -10.82
N ALA A 39 7.33 -0.51 -11.97
CA ALA A 39 8.56 -0.18 -12.69
C ALA A 39 9.51 0.69 -11.84
N VAL A 40 8.99 1.69 -11.13
CA VAL A 40 9.78 2.56 -10.27
C VAL A 40 10.35 1.80 -9.07
N ILE A 41 9.51 1.04 -8.35
CA ILE A 41 9.92 0.34 -7.11
C ILE A 41 10.81 -0.87 -7.38
N GLY A 42 10.64 -1.51 -8.53
CA GLY A 42 11.51 -2.61 -8.95
C GLY A 42 12.78 -2.16 -9.66
N SER A 43 12.92 -0.87 -9.99
CA SER A 43 14.13 -0.37 -10.63
C SER A 43 15.33 -0.51 -9.68
N PRO A 44 16.47 -1.08 -10.14
CA PRO A 44 17.65 -1.26 -9.29
C PRO A 44 18.25 0.06 -8.84
N MET A 45 18.14 1.11 -9.68
CA MET A 45 18.65 2.45 -9.39
C MET A 45 18.01 3.09 -8.16
N VAL A 46 16.77 2.73 -7.85
CA VAL A 46 16.00 3.26 -6.71
C VAL A 46 16.09 2.32 -5.48
N GLY A 47 16.77 1.19 -5.61
CA GLY A 47 16.85 0.15 -4.59
C GLY A 47 15.61 -0.76 -4.64
N ALA A 48 15.70 -1.85 -5.40
CA ALA A 48 14.62 -2.81 -5.57
C ALA A 48 14.11 -3.31 -4.19
N ASN A 49 12.85 -3.02 -3.88
CA ASN A 49 12.25 -3.36 -2.59
C ASN A 49 11.11 -4.36 -2.77
N MET A 50 11.35 -5.62 -2.37
CA MET A 50 10.36 -6.70 -2.41
C MET A 50 9.07 -6.33 -1.67
N GLY A 51 9.19 -5.83 -0.43
CA GLY A 51 8.05 -5.39 0.37
C GLY A 51 7.27 -4.26 -0.31
N GLY A 52 7.97 -3.44 -1.09
CA GLY A 52 7.37 -2.39 -1.91
C GLY A 52 6.59 -2.93 -3.07
N ALA A 53 7.16 -3.85 -3.84
CA ALA A 53 6.46 -4.49 -4.96
C ALA A 53 5.16 -5.15 -4.47
N ILE A 54 5.21 -5.88 -3.35
CA ILE A 54 4.02 -6.48 -2.73
C ILE A 54 3.01 -5.39 -2.33
N SER A 55 3.48 -4.31 -1.72
CA SER A 55 2.62 -3.20 -1.28
C SER A 55 1.97 -2.46 -2.45
N VAL A 56 2.66 -2.27 -3.58
CA VAL A 56 2.11 -1.67 -4.81
C VAL A 56 0.98 -2.51 -5.36
N VAL A 57 1.22 -3.81 -5.52
CA VAL A 57 0.24 -4.73 -6.08
C VAL A 57 -0.97 -4.83 -5.15
N ALA A 58 -0.77 -4.85 -3.83
CA ALA A 58 -1.85 -4.78 -2.86
C ALA A 58 -2.66 -3.47 -2.99
N ALA A 59 -1.98 -2.32 -3.07
CA ALA A 59 -2.61 -1.00 -3.16
C ALA A 59 -3.50 -0.86 -4.39
N PHE A 60 -2.90 -1.03 -5.57
CA PHE A 60 -3.60 -0.85 -6.83
C PHE A 60 -4.51 -2.03 -7.16
N GLY A 61 -4.18 -3.25 -6.73
CA GLY A 61 -5.05 -4.42 -6.89
C GLY A 61 -6.35 -4.27 -6.11
N VAL A 62 -6.29 -3.81 -4.86
CA VAL A 62 -7.50 -3.49 -4.09
C VAL A 62 -8.24 -2.29 -4.69
N ALA A 63 -7.55 -1.26 -5.16
CA ALA A 63 -8.18 -0.12 -5.83
C ALA A 63 -8.93 -0.52 -7.13
N LEU A 64 -8.35 -1.42 -7.94
CA LEU A 64 -8.96 -1.99 -9.15
C LEU A 64 -10.16 -2.88 -8.82
N ALA A 65 -10.06 -3.69 -7.77
CA ALA A 65 -11.17 -4.50 -7.29
C ALA A 65 -12.34 -3.63 -6.79
N ALA A 66 -12.04 -2.58 -6.04
CA ALA A 66 -13.03 -1.63 -5.51
C ALA A 66 -13.68 -0.80 -6.62
N THR A 67 -12.93 -0.38 -7.66
CA THR A 67 -13.50 0.33 -8.82
C THR A 67 -14.42 -0.53 -9.67
N SER A 68 -14.39 -1.86 -9.48
CA SER A 68 -15.28 -2.80 -10.15
C SER A 68 -16.63 -2.96 -9.46
N GLY A 69 -16.89 -2.26 -8.33
CA GLY A 69 -18.18 -2.28 -7.62
C GLY A 69 -18.52 -3.62 -6.98
N GLN A 70 -17.56 -4.52 -6.89
CA GLN A 70 -17.71 -5.87 -6.37
C GLN A 70 -16.90 -5.98 -5.07
N THR A 71 -17.35 -6.82 -4.15
CA THR A 71 -16.66 -7.07 -2.89
C THR A 71 -15.32 -7.79 -3.10
N LEU A 72 -14.43 -7.74 -2.11
CA LEU A 72 -13.22 -8.56 -2.10
C LEU A 72 -13.62 -10.02 -1.82
N ASN A 73 -13.85 -10.77 -2.90
CA ASN A 73 -14.08 -12.22 -2.80
C ASN A 73 -12.74 -12.98 -2.88
N LEU A 74 -12.77 -14.27 -2.50
CA LEU A 74 -11.59 -15.14 -2.50
C LEU A 74 -10.87 -15.16 -3.86
N ARG A 75 -11.63 -15.12 -4.98
CA ARG A 75 -11.05 -15.07 -6.34
C ARG A 75 -10.17 -13.84 -6.55
N ARG A 76 -10.58 -12.67 -6.06
CA ARG A 76 -9.82 -11.42 -6.20
C ARG A 76 -8.60 -11.39 -5.30
N VAL A 77 -8.75 -11.89 -4.07
CA VAL A 77 -7.60 -12.08 -3.17
C VAL A 77 -6.56 -12.98 -3.86
N LEU A 78 -7.01 -14.08 -4.46
CA LEU A 78 -6.15 -14.97 -5.23
C LEU A 78 -5.50 -14.27 -6.43
N LEU A 79 -6.25 -13.46 -7.19
CA LEU A 79 -5.68 -12.68 -8.30
C LEU A 79 -4.63 -11.67 -7.83
N ILE A 80 -4.82 -11.03 -6.67
CA ILE A 80 -3.82 -10.13 -6.09
C ILE A 80 -2.58 -10.92 -5.70
N VAL A 81 -2.74 -12.06 -5.03
CA VAL A 81 -1.62 -12.95 -4.65
C VAL A 81 -0.87 -13.44 -5.89
N LEU A 82 -1.57 -13.85 -6.94
CA LEU A 82 -0.97 -14.26 -8.21
C LEU A 82 -0.27 -13.08 -8.90
N GLY A 83 -0.84 -11.88 -8.85
CA GLY A 83 -0.20 -10.67 -9.36
C GLY A 83 1.09 -10.35 -8.62
N VAL A 84 1.11 -10.51 -7.29
CA VAL A 84 2.32 -10.38 -6.47
C VAL A 84 3.35 -11.41 -6.92
N ALA A 85 2.97 -12.68 -7.01
CA ALA A 85 3.87 -13.75 -7.44
C ALA A 85 4.44 -13.46 -8.84
N ALA A 86 3.61 -13.03 -9.79
CA ALA A 86 4.04 -12.70 -11.14
C ALA A 86 5.06 -11.55 -11.16
N VAL A 87 4.79 -10.46 -10.44
CA VAL A 87 5.70 -9.32 -10.34
C VAL A 87 7.04 -9.73 -9.72
N LEU A 88 7.00 -10.53 -8.65
CA LEU A 88 8.22 -11.04 -8.01
C LEU A 88 9.01 -11.97 -8.93
N SER A 89 8.35 -12.87 -9.66
CA SER A 89 8.98 -13.77 -10.62
C SER A 89 9.64 -13.02 -11.77
N VAL A 90 8.98 -11.97 -12.30
CA VAL A 90 9.58 -11.12 -13.35
C VAL A 90 10.84 -10.44 -12.83
N PHE A 91 10.79 -9.83 -11.65
CA PHE A 91 11.98 -9.19 -11.08
C PHE A 91 13.09 -10.19 -10.75
N ALA A 92 12.76 -11.36 -10.24
CA ALA A 92 13.71 -12.44 -10.00
C ALA A 92 14.41 -12.86 -11.30
N GLY A 93 13.63 -13.12 -12.36
CA GLY A 93 14.17 -13.50 -13.67
C GLY A 93 15.05 -12.42 -14.28
N LEU A 94 14.62 -11.15 -14.22
CA LEU A 94 15.41 -10.01 -14.69
C LEU A 94 16.73 -9.86 -13.92
N ASP A 95 16.74 -10.18 -12.63
CA ASP A 95 17.95 -10.08 -11.81
C ASP A 95 18.93 -11.24 -12.09
N MET A 96 18.42 -12.45 -12.34
CA MET A 96 19.23 -13.60 -12.73
C MET A 96 19.98 -13.38 -14.06
N LEU A 97 19.41 -12.58 -14.97
CA LEU A 97 20.04 -12.24 -16.25
C LEU A 97 21.23 -11.28 -16.11
N ARG A 98 21.43 -10.62 -14.96
CA ARG A 98 22.52 -9.63 -14.75
C ARG A 98 23.86 -10.23 -14.34
N GLY A 99 23.89 -11.55 -14.09
CA GLY A 99 25.08 -12.25 -13.63
C GLY A 99 25.35 -12.08 -12.12
N PRO A 100 26.10 -13.01 -11.50
CA PRO A 100 26.27 -13.09 -10.05
C PRO A 100 27.01 -11.91 -9.40
N GLU A 101 27.81 -11.15 -10.16
CA GLU A 101 28.57 -10.00 -9.62
C GLU A 101 27.73 -8.73 -9.45
N ASN A 102 26.58 -8.63 -10.14
CA ASN A 102 25.66 -7.49 -10.07
C ASN A 102 24.27 -7.88 -9.51
N GLU A 103 24.17 -9.00 -8.78
CA GLU A 103 22.93 -9.45 -8.14
C GLU A 103 22.35 -8.37 -7.21
N SER A 104 21.07 -8.03 -7.39
CA SER A 104 20.37 -7.16 -6.46
C SER A 104 20.16 -7.86 -5.11
N HIS A 105 19.83 -7.08 -4.08
CA HIS A 105 19.41 -7.62 -2.78
C HIS A 105 18.26 -8.64 -2.88
N LEU A 106 17.41 -8.51 -3.92
CA LEU A 106 16.32 -9.45 -4.19
C LEU A 106 16.85 -10.80 -4.73
N GLY A 107 17.73 -10.77 -5.72
CA GLY A 107 18.34 -11.96 -6.32
C GLY A 107 19.16 -12.74 -5.30
N ARG A 108 19.95 -12.05 -4.48
CA ARG A 108 20.72 -12.67 -3.40
C ARG A 108 19.82 -13.33 -2.36
N ALA A 109 18.72 -12.67 -1.97
CA ALA A 109 17.76 -13.24 -1.02
C ALA A 109 17.07 -14.48 -1.59
N LEU A 110 16.62 -14.45 -2.84
CA LEU A 110 16.00 -15.60 -3.50
C LEU A 110 16.99 -16.76 -3.67
N ARG A 111 18.23 -16.47 -4.05
CA ARG A 111 19.27 -17.48 -4.18
C ARG A 111 19.59 -18.14 -2.86
N LEU A 112 19.73 -17.36 -1.78
CA LEU A 112 19.90 -17.87 -0.41
C LEU A 112 18.68 -18.67 0.07
N MET A 113 17.46 -18.31 -0.33
CA MET A 113 16.27 -19.11 -0.03
C MET A 113 16.26 -20.44 -0.78
N CYS A 114 16.70 -20.46 -2.03
CA CYS A 114 16.79 -21.68 -2.84
C CYS A 114 17.97 -22.58 -2.44
N SER A 115 19.09 -22.02 -1.96
CA SER A 115 20.31 -22.77 -1.61
C SER A 115 20.48 -23.06 -0.11
N GLY A 116 19.90 -22.24 0.78
CA GLY A 116 20.12 -22.30 2.23
C GLY A 116 19.12 -23.17 3.02
N GLY A 117 18.17 -23.82 2.33
CA GLY A 117 17.16 -24.66 2.96
C GLY A 117 16.14 -23.91 3.85
N PRO A 118 15.21 -24.65 4.48
CA PRO A 118 14.11 -24.07 5.28
C PRO A 118 14.57 -23.21 6.48
N GLU A 119 15.74 -23.53 7.05
CA GLU A 119 16.30 -22.83 8.21
C GLU A 119 16.67 -21.37 7.90
N HIS A 120 17.20 -21.10 6.70
CA HIS A 120 17.54 -19.73 6.29
C HIS A 120 16.28 -18.86 6.14
N ILE A 121 15.19 -19.44 5.63
CA ILE A 121 13.89 -18.76 5.53
C ILE A 121 13.40 -18.37 6.93
N TRP A 122 13.46 -19.31 7.87
CA TRP A 122 13.06 -19.06 9.26
C TRP A 122 13.89 -17.95 9.92
N LEU A 123 15.20 -17.94 9.68
CA LEU A 123 16.12 -16.93 10.23
C LEU A 123 15.85 -15.53 9.67
N ILE A 124 15.53 -15.43 8.38
CA ILE A 124 15.09 -14.17 7.74
C ILE A 124 13.78 -13.69 8.38
N ILE A 125 12.78 -14.57 8.53
CA ILE A 125 11.50 -14.23 9.17
C ILE A 125 11.73 -13.72 10.59
N LYS A 126 12.52 -14.44 11.40
CA LYS A 126 12.83 -14.06 12.78
C LYS A 126 13.49 -12.67 12.85
N ARG A 127 14.46 -12.39 11.97
CA ARG A 127 15.12 -11.07 11.91
C ARG A 127 14.15 -9.96 11.53
N LYS A 128 13.26 -10.20 10.55
CA LYS A 128 12.23 -9.24 10.13
C LYS A 128 11.24 -8.94 11.27
N LEU A 129 10.77 -9.98 11.97
CA LEU A 129 9.86 -9.83 13.09
C LEU A 129 10.51 -9.07 14.26
N ALA A 130 11.76 -9.39 14.60
CA ALA A 130 12.50 -8.69 15.65
C ALA A 130 12.66 -7.19 15.35
N MET A 131 13.01 -6.84 14.10
CA MET A 131 13.14 -5.45 13.67
C MET A 131 11.80 -4.71 13.72
N ASN A 132 10.72 -5.30 13.19
CA ASN A 132 9.40 -4.68 13.25
C ASN A 132 8.91 -4.53 14.68
N PHE A 133 9.16 -5.49 15.57
CA PHE A 133 8.81 -5.37 16.99
C PHE A 133 9.56 -4.22 17.67
N MET A 134 10.88 -4.09 17.43
CA MET A 134 11.67 -2.95 17.91
C MET A 134 11.11 -1.61 17.41
N LEU A 135 10.76 -1.52 16.13
CA LEU A 135 10.17 -0.32 15.56
C LEU A 135 8.79 -0.02 16.15
N VAL A 136 7.96 -1.03 16.39
CA VAL A 136 6.67 -0.85 17.09
C VAL A 136 6.91 -0.29 18.49
N ARG A 137 7.91 -0.81 19.22
CA ARG A 137 8.15 -0.47 20.62
C ARG A 137 8.81 0.89 20.84
N PHE A 138 9.69 1.33 19.95
CA PHE A 138 10.57 2.49 20.18
C PHE A 138 10.49 3.59 19.11
N SER A 139 9.91 3.33 17.94
CA SER A 139 9.88 4.32 16.87
C SER A 139 8.85 5.43 17.14
N GLY A 140 9.16 6.66 16.71
CA GLY A 140 8.14 7.73 16.62
C GLY A 140 7.00 7.38 15.66
N TRP A 141 7.26 6.53 14.66
CA TRP A 141 6.28 6.15 13.65
C TRP A 141 5.14 5.28 14.19
N SER A 142 5.38 4.44 15.21
CA SER A 142 4.31 3.65 15.83
C SER A 142 3.34 4.56 16.60
N ARG A 143 3.88 5.52 17.36
CA ARG A 143 3.09 6.57 18.02
C ARG A 143 2.29 7.39 17.02
N LEU A 144 2.87 7.69 15.86
CA LEU A 144 2.20 8.43 14.80
C LEU A 144 1.04 7.64 14.17
N ILE A 145 1.22 6.35 13.89
CA ILE A 145 0.14 5.47 13.42
C ILE A 145 -0.99 5.40 14.46
N LEU A 146 -0.65 5.24 15.74
CA LEU A 146 -1.63 5.26 16.82
C LEU A 146 -2.38 6.59 16.86
N ALA A 147 -1.70 7.73 16.71
CA ALA A 147 -2.32 9.04 16.63
C ALA A 147 -3.28 9.14 15.43
N TYR A 148 -2.90 8.59 14.27
CA TYR A 148 -3.78 8.56 13.09
C TYR A 148 -5.07 7.78 13.34
N VAL A 149 -4.95 6.58 13.91
CA VAL A 149 -6.11 5.74 14.23
C VAL A 149 -6.97 6.39 15.31
N ALA A 150 -6.35 6.88 16.38
CA ALA A 150 -7.04 7.51 17.50
C ALA A 150 -7.81 8.76 17.07
N SER A 151 -7.21 9.63 16.24
CA SER A 151 -7.91 10.82 15.77
C SER A 151 -9.07 10.48 14.84
N LEU A 152 -8.91 9.48 13.95
CA LEU A 152 -10.01 9.04 13.07
C LEU A 152 -11.13 8.39 13.89
N ALA A 153 -10.80 7.57 14.88
CA ALA A 153 -11.77 6.99 15.80
C ALA A 153 -12.51 8.09 16.59
N ALA A 154 -11.79 9.10 17.08
CA ALA A 154 -12.39 10.25 17.77
C ALA A 154 -13.32 11.04 16.83
N ILE A 155 -12.90 11.34 15.60
CA ILE A 155 -13.74 12.01 14.60
C ILE A 155 -15.02 11.21 14.35
N LEU A 156 -14.92 9.88 14.16
CA LEU A 156 -16.08 9.02 13.92
C LEU A 156 -16.99 8.94 15.15
N ALA A 157 -16.43 8.86 16.37
CA ALA A 157 -17.19 8.81 17.61
C ALA A 157 -17.93 10.13 17.90
N LEU A 158 -17.32 11.26 17.54
CA LEU A 158 -17.88 12.60 17.68
C LEU A 158 -18.87 12.97 16.57
N SER A 159 -18.90 12.22 15.45
CA SER A 159 -19.77 12.49 14.30
C SER A 159 -21.27 12.20 14.53
N ASP A 160 -21.64 11.84 15.76
CA ASP A 160 -23.02 11.74 16.30
C ASP A 160 -23.82 10.48 15.91
N LYS A 161 -24.58 9.94 16.88
CA LYS A 161 -25.29 8.65 16.86
C LYS A 161 -26.51 8.60 15.92
N ASN A 162 -26.92 9.74 15.35
CA ASN A 162 -28.08 9.86 14.46
C ASN A 162 -27.76 10.37 13.04
N LYS A 163 -26.49 10.52 12.65
CA LYS A 163 -26.10 11.06 11.33
C LYS A 163 -25.37 10.02 10.48
N LYS A 164 -25.76 9.95 9.20
CA LYS A 164 -25.29 8.98 8.22
C LYS A 164 -23.76 8.95 8.17
N PRO A 165 -23.12 7.76 7.99
CA PRO A 165 -21.67 7.66 7.88
C PRO A 165 -21.16 8.61 6.81
N TRP A 166 -19.95 9.17 7.02
CA TRP A 166 -19.33 10.11 6.09
C TRP A 166 -19.43 9.58 4.66
N PRO A 167 -20.24 10.19 3.78
CA PRO A 167 -20.38 9.68 2.43
C PRO A 167 -19.14 10.12 1.65
N LEU A 168 -18.04 9.39 1.83
CA LEU A 168 -16.85 9.56 1.00
C LEU A 168 -17.26 9.39 -0.45
N PRO A 169 -16.87 10.30 -1.36
CA PRO A 169 -17.03 10.09 -2.78
C PRO A 169 -16.41 8.77 -3.23
N TYR A 170 -16.96 8.18 -4.28
CA TYR A 170 -16.61 6.84 -4.74
C TYR A 170 -15.09 6.62 -4.87
N TYR A 171 -14.39 7.49 -5.61
CA TYR A 171 -12.95 7.34 -5.82
C TYR A 171 -12.12 7.64 -4.57
N LEU A 172 -12.61 8.47 -3.64
CA LEU A 172 -11.94 8.67 -2.36
C LEU A 172 -12.05 7.45 -1.45
N ARG A 173 -13.17 6.70 -1.51
CA ARG A 173 -13.26 5.38 -0.84
C ARG A 173 -12.27 4.38 -1.44
N VAL A 174 -12.13 4.36 -2.76
CA VAL A 174 -11.16 3.51 -3.46
C VAL A 174 -9.74 3.83 -3.00
N ALA A 175 -9.39 5.12 -2.87
CA ALA A 175 -8.09 5.54 -2.35
C ALA A 175 -7.85 5.02 -0.93
N VAL A 176 -8.80 5.20 -0.02
CA VAL A 176 -8.68 4.75 1.39
C VAL A 176 -8.50 3.24 1.47
N LEU A 177 -9.28 2.46 0.72
CA LEU A 177 -9.18 0.99 0.72
C LEU A 177 -7.83 0.52 0.18
N GLY A 178 -7.35 1.11 -0.93
CA GLY A 178 -6.06 0.76 -1.49
C GLY A 178 -4.89 1.19 -0.59
N ILE A 179 -4.93 2.38 0.01
CA ILE A 179 -3.90 2.85 0.95
C ILE A 179 -3.89 1.97 2.21
N ALA A 180 -5.05 1.59 2.75
CA ALA A 180 -5.12 0.67 3.88
C ALA A 180 -4.49 -0.70 3.55
N ALA A 181 -4.79 -1.25 2.38
CA ALA A 181 -4.18 -2.49 1.90
C ALA A 181 -2.65 -2.35 1.72
N ALA A 182 -2.20 -1.22 1.16
CA ALA A 182 -0.78 -0.91 0.99
C ALA A 182 -0.06 -0.80 2.33
N SER A 183 -0.63 -0.08 3.30
CA SER A 183 -0.08 0.07 4.64
C SER A 183 0.00 -1.27 5.38
N ALA A 184 -1.02 -2.12 5.26
CA ALA A 184 -1.00 -3.47 5.84
C ALA A 184 0.10 -4.33 5.20
N ALA A 185 0.18 -4.35 3.87
CA ALA A 185 1.24 -5.07 3.15
C ALA A 185 2.64 -4.55 3.51
N ALA A 186 2.81 -3.23 3.58
CA ALA A 186 4.06 -2.59 3.95
C ALA A 186 4.47 -2.98 5.38
N PHE A 187 3.53 -2.98 6.32
CA PHE A 187 3.78 -3.38 7.70
C PHE A 187 4.27 -4.85 7.81
N ILE A 188 3.66 -5.75 7.04
CA ILE A 188 3.94 -7.20 7.11
C ILE A 188 5.23 -7.56 6.37
N PHE A 189 5.41 -7.07 5.14
CA PHE A 189 6.42 -7.61 4.22
C PHE A 189 7.72 -6.79 4.14
N ASN A 190 7.70 -5.54 4.61
CA ASN A 190 8.86 -4.63 4.53
C ASN A 190 9.73 -4.70 5.80
N ASP A 191 11.04 -4.56 5.62
CA ASP A 191 12.03 -4.54 6.71
C ASP A 191 11.87 -3.30 7.62
N SER A 192 11.39 -2.20 7.06
CA SER A 192 11.01 -0.96 7.77
C SER A 192 9.49 -0.80 7.83
N GLY A 193 8.79 -1.90 8.12
CA GLY A 193 7.33 -2.01 7.95
C GLY A 193 6.53 -0.92 8.63
N VAL A 194 6.85 -0.58 9.88
CA VAL A 194 6.18 0.49 10.64
C VAL A 194 6.33 1.85 9.95
N VAL A 195 7.54 2.18 9.48
CA VAL A 195 7.83 3.47 8.82
C VAL A 195 7.13 3.54 7.46
N ALA A 196 7.22 2.47 6.67
CA ALA A 196 6.58 2.39 5.36
C ALA A 196 5.04 2.44 5.47
N ALA A 197 4.47 1.74 6.44
CA ALA A 197 3.04 1.77 6.71
C ALA A 197 2.56 3.15 7.18
N GLY A 198 3.29 3.78 8.11
CA GLY A 198 2.95 5.11 8.63
C GLY A 198 3.01 6.20 7.57
N THR A 199 4.09 6.24 6.78
CA THR A 199 4.21 7.19 5.66
C THR A 199 3.15 7.00 4.58
N CYS A 200 2.69 5.76 4.35
CA CYS A 200 1.59 5.50 3.41
C CYS A 200 0.23 5.91 3.99
N LEU A 201 -0.05 5.50 5.23
CA LEU A 201 -1.32 5.73 5.91
C LEU A 201 -1.58 7.22 6.14
N GLY A 202 -0.52 8.01 6.36
CA GLY A 202 -0.60 9.46 6.55
C GLY A 202 -1.33 10.20 5.42
N TYR A 203 -1.31 9.69 4.18
CA TYR A 203 -2.05 10.28 3.06
C TYR A 203 -3.55 10.04 3.14
N ALA A 204 -3.98 8.82 3.50
CA ALA A 204 -5.40 8.56 3.75
C ALA A 204 -5.88 9.34 4.97
N TRP A 205 -5.08 9.37 6.04
CA TRP A 205 -5.36 10.10 7.25
C TRP A 205 -5.54 11.60 6.99
N SER A 206 -4.59 12.26 6.30
CA SER A 206 -4.66 13.69 6.03
C SER A 206 -5.88 14.06 5.19
N MET A 207 -6.19 13.28 4.16
CA MET A 207 -7.41 13.46 3.37
C MET A 207 -8.67 13.37 4.25
N LEU A 208 -8.77 12.34 5.08
CA LEU A 208 -9.93 12.12 5.94
C LEU A 208 -10.11 13.22 6.98
N VAL A 209 -9.03 13.71 7.60
CA VAL A 209 -9.08 14.82 8.56
C VAL A 209 -9.47 16.14 7.88
N ILE A 210 -8.96 16.42 6.68
CA ILE A 210 -9.34 17.62 5.92
C ILE A 210 -10.82 17.57 5.53
N LEU A 211 -11.30 16.42 5.05
CA LEU A 211 -12.72 16.23 4.79
C LEU A 211 -13.52 16.38 6.08
N ALA A 212 -12.98 15.89 7.20
CA ALA A 212 -13.61 15.98 8.51
C ALA A 212 -13.87 17.42 8.94
N ALA A 213 -12.81 18.22 8.91
CA ALA A 213 -12.88 19.65 9.21
C ALA A 213 -13.86 20.38 8.29
N ARG A 214 -13.85 20.10 6.98
CA ARG A 214 -14.74 20.77 6.03
C ARG A 214 -16.23 20.55 6.30
N ALA A 215 -16.64 19.33 6.69
CA ALA A 215 -18.05 19.12 7.01
C ALA A 215 -18.44 19.71 8.36
N ALA A 216 -17.51 19.81 9.32
CA ALA A 216 -17.75 20.54 10.57
C ALA A 216 -18.01 22.04 10.30
N ASP A 217 -17.32 22.62 9.32
CA ASP A 217 -17.49 24.02 8.88
C ASP A 217 -18.75 24.27 8.00
N GLY A 218 -19.57 23.24 7.74
CA GLY A 218 -20.76 23.36 6.89
C GLY A 218 -20.48 23.60 5.39
N LYS A 219 -19.22 23.45 4.94
CA LYS A 219 -18.84 23.58 3.52
C LYS A 219 -18.92 22.21 2.84
N PRO A 220 -19.76 22.02 1.81
CA PRO A 220 -19.80 20.74 1.11
C PRO A 220 -18.45 20.45 0.46
N ALA A 221 -18.02 19.17 0.52
CA ALA A 221 -16.87 18.68 -0.23
C ALA A 221 -17.16 18.82 -1.73
N ARG A 222 -16.74 19.93 -2.32
CA ARG A 222 -16.73 20.13 -3.78
C ARG A 222 -15.64 19.25 -4.38
#